data_AF-A0A662KRB1-F1
#
_entry.id   AF-A0A662KRB1-F1
#
_cell.length_a   1.000
_cell.length_b   1.000
_cell.length_c   1.000
_cell.angle_alpha   90.00
_cell.angle_beta   90.00
_cell.angle_gamma   90.00
#
_symmetry.space_group_name_H-M   'P 1'
#
loop_
_entity.id
_entity.type
_entity.pdbx_description
1 polymer ?
#
loop_
_entity_poly.entity_id
_entity_poly.type
_entity_poly.pdbx_seq_one_letter_code
_entity_poly.pdbx_strand_id
1 'polypeptide(L)'
;MRKKRYYFLCPICKQIYSCSHHCQEKGTICECEECLKKNIIAFGVSEELAESFCKDVKRRCQIKKVKDKKKAVLYKLRIELEGKKL
;
A
#
# COMPACT_ATOMS: atom_id res chain seq x y z
N MET A 1 -8.25 -17.83 12.72
CA MET A 1 -8.91 -16.96 11.70
C MET A 1 -7.86 -16.45 10.70
N ARG A 2 -8.03 -16.68 9.39
CA ARG A 2 -7.11 -16.16 8.36
C ARG A 2 -7.19 -14.63 8.37
N LYS A 3 -6.08 -13.93 8.65
CA LYS A 3 -6.02 -12.46 8.59
C LYS A 3 -6.43 -12.01 7.19
N LYS A 4 -7.63 -11.43 7.04
CA LYS A 4 -8.10 -10.89 5.76
C LYS A 4 -7.09 -9.85 5.27
N ARG A 5 -6.65 -10.01 4.03
CA ARG A 5 -5.80 -9.05 3.34
C ARG A 5 -6.61 -8.35 2.28
N TYR A 6 -6.41 -7.05 2.16
CA TYR A 6 -7.01 -6.23 1.13
C TYR A 6 -5.96 -5.89 0.11
N TYR A 7 -6.41 -5.76 -1.13
CA TYR A 7 -5.55 -5.43 -2.25
C TYR A 7 -5.88 -4.02 -2.69
N PHE A 8 -4.84 -3.20 -2.80
CA PHE A 8 -4.98 -1.81 -3.22
C PHE A 8 -4.06 -1.51 -4.38
N LEU A 9 -4.49 -0.56 -5.20
CA LEU A 9 -3.68 0.05 -6.25
C LEU A 9 -2.94 1.24 -5.65
N CYS A 10 -1.62 1.21 -5.65
CA CYS A 10 -0.85 2.37 -5.22
C CYS A 10 -1.14 3.56 -6.16
N PRO A 11 -1.53 4.74 -5.63
CA PRO A 11 -1.93 5.87 -6.47
C PRO A 11 -0.78 6.41 -7.32
N ILE A 12 0.46 6.22 -6.86
CA ILE A 12 1.68 6.78 -7.47
C ILE A 12 2.26 5.82 -8.50
N CYS A 13 2.69 4.62 -8.09
CA CYS A 13 3.35 3.68 -9.01
C CYS A 13 2.38 2.80 -9.80
N LYS A 14 1.06 2.89 -9.53
CA LYS A 14 0.01 2.07 -10.17
C LYS A 14 0.25 0.56 -10.10
N GLN A 15 1.02 0.11 -9.12
CA GLN A 15 1.23 -1.32 -8.83
C GLN A 15 0.29 -1.80 -7.73
N ILE A 16 0.00 -3.10 -7.73
CA ILE A 16 -0.88 -3.73 -6.74
C ILE A 16 -0.08 -4.22 -5.53
N TYR A 17 -0.58 -3.85 -4.37
CA TYR A 17 -0.06 -4.26 -3.08
C TYR A 17 -1.18 -4.89 -2.25
N SER A 18 -0.80 -5.56 -1.18
CA SER A 18 -1.71 -6.05 -0.16
C SER A 18 -1.43 -5.41 1.18
N CYS A 19 -2.49 -5.11 1.94
CA CYS A 19 -2.46 -4.53 3.27
C CYS A 19 -3.31 -5.38 4.24
N SER A 20 -3.06 -5.26 5.54
CA SER A 20 -3.95 -5.83 6.56
C SER A 20 -5.29 -5.09 6.62
N HIS A 21 -6.39 -5.82 6.81
CA HIS A 21 -7.76 -5.27 6.99
C HIS A 21 -7.80 -4.08 7.97
N HIS A 22 -7.04 -4.18 9.06
CA HIS A 22 -7.03 -3.17 10.11
C HIS A 22 -6.54 -1.78 9.66
N CYS A 23 -5.58 -1.71 8.75
CA CYS A 23 -5.07 -0.42 8.24
C CYS A 23 -6.00 0.19 7.19
N GLN A 24 -6.67 -0.67 6.41
CA GLN A 24 -7.69 -0.30 5.44
C GLN A 24 -8.89 0.39 6.09
N GLU A 25 -9.45 -0.22 7.14
CA GLU A 25 -10.63 0.28 7.86
C GLU A 25 -10.40 1.64 8.50
N LYS A 26 -9.16 1.91 8.93
CA LYS A 26 -8.77 3.20 9.53
C LYS A 26 -8.59 4.32 8.51
N GLY A 27 -8.89 4.08 7.23
CA GLY A 27 -8.77 5.08 6.17
C GLY A 27 -7.33 5.47 5.85
N THR A 28 -6.35 4.66 6.28
CA THR A 28 -4.94 4.92 6.01
C THR A 28 -4.72 4.86 4.50
N ILE A 29 -4.26 5.95 3.91
CA ILE A 29 -3.88 5.96 2.49
C ILE A 29 -2.79 4.90 2.32
N CYS A 30 -3.17 3.81 1.67
CA CYS A 30 -2.25 2.73 1.40
C CYS A 30 -1.40 3.16 0.19
N GLU A 31 -0.24 3.72 0.48
CA GLU A 31 0.83 3.94 -0.49
C GLU A 31 1.84 2.79 -0.41
N CYS A 32 2.57 2.57 -1.49
CA CYS A 32 3.71 1.68 -1.45
C CYS A 32 4.80 2.31 -0.56
N GLU A 33 5.57 1.49 0.18
CA GLU A 33 6.65 1.96 1.06
C GLU A 33 7.63 2.92 0.34
N GLU A 34 8.03 2.59 -0.89
CA GLU A 34 8.92 3.43 -1.69
C GLU A 34 8.27 4.77 -2.06
N CYS A 35 6.97 4.75 -2.35
CA CYS A 35 6.18 5.91 -2.74
C CYS A 35 5.97 6.83 -1.54
N LEU A 36 5.69 6.24 -0.38
CA LEU A 36 5.56 6.91 0.90
C LEU A 36 6.89 7.57 1.31
N LYS A 37 8.03 6.85 1.16
CA LYS A 37 9.36 7.40 1.45
C LYS A 37 9.64 8.63 0.58
N LYS A 38 9.36 8.55 -0.73
CA LYS A 38 9.52 9.69 -1.66
C LYS A 38 8.66 10.88 -1.27
N ASN A 39 7.39 10.66 -0.91
CA ASN A 39 6.50 11.71 -0.47
C ASN A 39 7.00 12.39 0.81
N ILE A 40 7.40 11.60 1.82
CA ILE A 40 7.90 12.14 3.09
C ILE A 40 9.17 12.98 2.87
N ILE A 41 10.09 12.52 2.03
CA ILE A 41 11.29 13.29 1.67
C ILE A 41 10.91 14.58 0.94
N ALA A 42 9.92 14.54 0.05
CA ALA A 42 9.42 15.74 -0.65
C ALA A 42 8.80 16.78 0.30
N PHE A 43 8.33 16.37 1.49
CA PHE A 43 7.88 17.26 2.56
C PHE A 43 9.04 17.84 3.41
N GLY A 44 10.30 17.62 3.02
CA GLY A 44 11.47 18.17 3.71
C GLY A 44 11.93 17.35 4.91
N VAL A 45 11.45 16.11 5.05
CA VAL A 45 11.90 15.18 6.10
C VAL A 45 13.20 14.50 5.66
N SER A 46 14.15 14.35 6.60
CA SER A 46 15.42 13.65 6.33
C SER A 46 15.20 12.20 5.91
N GLU A 47 16.13 11.67 5.10
CA GLU A 47 16.00 10.32 4.57
C GLU A 47 15.93 9.25 5.67
N GLU A 48 16.72 9.41 6.75
CA GLU A 48 16.73 8.50 7.89
C GLU A 48 15.38 8.46 8.61
N LEU A 49 14.77 9.64 8.84
CA LEU A 49 13.48 9.73 9.51
C LEU A 49 12.35 9.20 8.62
N ALA A 50 12.42 9.48 7.31
CA ALA A 50 11.49 8.92 6.32
C ALA A 50 11.56 7.39 6.29
N GLU A 51 12.76 6.82 6.34
CA GLU A 51 12.96 5.38 6.34
C GLU A 51 12.45 4.70 7.61
N SER A 52 12.70 5.30 8.78
CA SER A 52 12.16 4.83 10.06
C SER A 52 10.63 4.81 10.06
N PHE A 53 10.01 5.91 9.63
CA PHE A 53 8.56 6.03 9.53
C PHE A 53 7.96 4.99 8.57
N CYS A 54 8.56 4.82 7.39
CA CYS A 54 8.11 3.83 6.41
C CYS A 54 8.20 2.39 6.93
N LYS A 55 9.27 2.04 7.66
CA LYS A 55 9.42 0.72 8.29
C LYS A 55 8.32 0.45 9.31
N ASP A 56 7.96 1.45 10.11
CA ASP A 56 6.89 1.34 11.09
C ASP A 56 5.52 1.14 10.44
N VAL A 57 5.21 1.94 9.42
CA VAL A 57 3.96 1.78 8.64
C VAL A 57 3.90 0.40 7.98
N LYS A 58 4.98 -0.04 7.33
CA LYS A 58 5.04 -1.36 6.68
C LYS A 58 4.84 -2.51 7.67
N ARG A 59 5.45 -2.43 8.87
CA ARG A 59 5.29 -3.45 9.92
C ARG A 59 3.87 -3.49 10.44
N ARG A 60 3.28 -2.34 10.79
CA ARG A 60 1.91 -2.23 11.29
C ARG A 60 0.88 -2.71 10.27
N CYS A 61 1.03 -2.28 9.02
CA CYS A 61 0.08 -2.54 7.95
C CYS A 61 0.39 -3.78 7.09
N GLN A 62 1.51 -4.47 7.37
CA GLN A 62 1.97 -5.67 6.68
C GLN A 62 1.95 -5.52 5.14
N ILE A 63 2.35 -4.35 4.64
CA ILE A 63 2.26 -4.01 3.22
C ILE A 63 3.19 -4.91 2.41
N LYS A 64 2.64 -5.61 1.40
CA LYS A 64 3.38 -6.53 0.53
C LYS A 64 3.01 -6.33 -0.94
N LYS A 65 4.02 -6.20 -1.80
CA LYS A 65 3.84 -6.16 -3.27
C LYS A 65 3.31 -7.49 -3.78
N VAL A 66 2.32 -7.46 -4.66
CA VAL A 66 1.85 -8.65 -5.36
C VAL A 66 2.83 -8.98 -6.47
N LYS A 67 3.56 -10.10 -6.33
CA LYS A 67 4.56 -10.53 -7.32
C LYS A 67 3.96 -11.28 -8.51
N ASP A 68 2.79 -11.90 -8.32
CA ASP A 68 2.09 -12.64 -9.37
C ASP A 68 1.40 -11.65 -10.33
N LYS A 69 1.89 -11.59 -11.57
CA LYS A 69 1.40 -10.68 -12.61
C LYS A 69 -0.07 -10.93 -12.96
N LYS A 70 -0.51 -12.19 -13.05
CA LYS A 70 -1.90 -12.52 -13.40
C LYS A 70 -2.83 -12.06 -12.28
N LYS A 71 -2.48 -12.35 -11.02
CA LYS A 71 -3.25 -11.86 -9.86
C LYS A 71 -3.26 -10.34 -9.77
N ALA A 72 -2.13 -9.69 -10.02
CA ALA A 72 -2.08 -8.22 -10.02
C ALA A 72 -3.02 -7.62 -11.07
N VAL A 73 -3.07 -8.16 -12.29
CA VAL A 73 -4.01 -7.69 -13.33
C VAL A 73 -5.46 -7.91 -12.90
N LEU A 74 -5.81 -9.08 -12.35
CA LEU A 74 -7.16 -9.36 -11.88
C LEU A 74 -7.60 -8.41 -10.75
N TYR A 75 -6.73 -8.14 -9.79
CA TYR A 75 -7.03 -7.19 -8.71
C TYR A 75 -7.13 -5.76 -9.23
N LYS A 76 -6.28 -5.36 -10.17
CA LYS A 76 -6.37 -4.05 -10.81
C LYS A 76 -7.71 -3.86 -11.50
N LEU A 77 -8.12 -4.82 -12.35
CA LEU A 77 -9.41 -4.81 -13.03
C LEU A 77 -10.57 -4.75 -12.03
N ARG A 78 -10.53 -5.54 -10.96
CA ARG A 78 -11.56 -5.50 -9.91
C ARG A 78 -11.68 -4.11 -9.27
N ILE A 79 -10.56 -3.51 -8.88
CA ILE A 79 -10.54 -2.18 -8.24
C ILE A 79 -11.09 -1.11 -9.20
N GLU A 80 -10.73 -1.18 -10.49
CA GLU A 80 -11.22 -0.25 -11.51
C GLU A 80 -12.72 -0.42 -11.79
N LEU A 81 -13.22 -1.66 -11.83
CA LEU A 81 -14.63 -1.96 -12.09
C LEU A 81 -15.54 -1.67 -10.89
N GLU A 82 -15.09 -1.92 -9.66
CA GLU A 82 -15.90 -1.71 -8.45
C GLU A 82 -15.97 -0.21 -8.05
N GLY A 83 -15.19 0.67 -8.69
CA GLY A 83 -15.19 2.12 -8.45
C GLY A 83 -14.83 2.51 -7.00
N LYS A 84 -14.41 1.55 -6.19
CA LYS A 84 -14.22 1.69 -4.75
C LYS A 84 -12.86 1.15 -4.34
N LYS A 85 -12.22 1.93 -3.47
CA LYS A 85 -11.08 1.55 -2.65
C LYS A 85 -11.42 0.22 -1.94
N LEU A 86 -10.95 -0.91 -2.46
CA LEU A 86 -10.92 -2.17 -1.71
C LEU A 86 -9.95 -2.01 -0.56
#